data_AF-Q0I8Z6-F1
#
_entry.id   AF-Q0I8Z6-F1
#
_cell.length_a   1.000
_cell.length_b   1.000
_cell.length_c   1.000
_cell.angle_alpha   90.00
_cell.angle_beta   90.00
_cell.angle_gamma   90.00
#
_symmetry.space_group_name_H-M   'P 1'
#
loop_
_entity.id
_entity.type
_entity.pdbx_description
1 polymer ?
#
loop_
_entity_poly.entity_id
_entity_poly.type
_entity_poly.pdbx_seq_one_letter_code
_entity_poly.pdbx_strand_id
1 'polypeptide(L)'
;MHHDLLALNSNWNLSQTDPSTRVPLVSLDEALERSSLKKGISRRDFLAELLKDVQHQRLLPLLAMLPRRWRQEPASLPEQLRGLGNLLGEGLMSPLLLAAFADDLQHLLPQRTNPRRSALDLWCQRTYNNPGSQQWPLPEGLETWRSQAAESLKSQNERLKPKGRSGLTGLTSLGGEIAWSNHGLSYLQSAEARHRNQQMAQVFNVLGSNLLVEQNLNVDTYRFEGQSSGKDLIQCLQSKGWRCQARVRTSVASFGLGASTPSSDSNQWNQIPLAVPYRTGLQETNQKEINALLPHACLELELQPPEDDTVLLQYYQGTEGLNGWAAMNDLDRPWQNGRSNGSVQYSPTVFRDQQLSDAVELCELMGAIHNSEAGMENLHLGGYGAIGFCIDSTALLEYALTGQTNLFPLTLGGLWRERLSAQLNHLLEQNMRPNDDAVDRYKRAIEDMPQDLYHTSVTRTDARRRLLASQPSYSPFLLIQDLNLQKS
;
A
#
# COMPACT_ATOMS: atom_id res chain seq x y z
N MET A 1 -3.54 33.16 2.51
CA MET A 1 -4.41 32.16 3.15
C MET A 1 -3.86 30.80 2.82
N HIS A 2 -3.28 30.06 3.77
CA HIS A 2 -2.91 28.67 3.52
C HIS A 2 -4.21 27.85 3.48
N HIS A 3 -4.55 27.31 2.31
CA HIS A 3 -5.69 26.41 2.16
C HIS A 3 -5.48 25.17 3.00
N ASP A 4 -6.53 24.74 3.69
CA ASP A 4 -6.62 23.41 4.24
C ASP A 4 -6.56 22.40 3.08
N LEU A 5 -5.43 21.70 2.96
CA LEU A 5 -5.16 20.74 1.88
C LEU A 5 -5.99 19.45 2.02
N LEU A 6 -6.59 19.23 3.19
CA LEU A 6 -7.45 18.09 3.49
C LEU A 6 -8.93 18.48 3.59
N ALA A 7 -9.28 19.69 3.15
CA ALA A 7 -10.66 20.16 3.12
C ALA A 7 -11.52 19.21 2.28
N LEU A 8 -12.66 18.80 2.86
CA LEU A 8 -13.61 17.93 2.18
C LEU A 8 -14.58 18.76 1.32
N ASN A 9 -14.97 18.21 0.17
CA ASN A 9 -16.05 18.76 -0.63
C ASN A 9 -17.39 18.44 0.04
N SER A 10 -18.13 19.47 0.47
CA SER A 10 -19.47 19.34 1.07
C SER A 10 -20.51 18.71 0.13
N ASN A 11 -20.25 18.75 -1.18
CA ASN A 11 -21.08 18.15 -2.21
C ASN A 11 -20.63 16.73 -2.61
N TRP A 12 -19.61 16.18 -1.95
CA TRP A 12 -19.15 14.82 -2.26
C TRP A 12 -20.28 13.81 -2.09
N ASN A 13 -20.49 13.01 -3.12
CA ASN A 13 -21.47 11.93 -3.19
C ASN A 13 -22.95 12.34 -3.09
N LEU A 14 -23.27 13.63 -3.28
CA LEU A 14 -24.67 14.10 -3.31
C LEU A 14 -25.45 13.67 -4.56
N SER A 15 -24.75 13.36 -5.67
CA SER A 15 -25.35 12.97 -6.95
C SER A 15 -25.67 11.47 -7.08
N GLN A 16 -25.25 10.63 -6.12
CA GLN A 16 -25.63 9.21 -6.13
C GLN A 16 -27.11 9.08 -5.77
N THR A 17 -27.83 8.38 -6.66
CA THR A 17 -29.28 8.15 -6.62
C THR A 17 -29.72 7.19 -5.52
N ASP A 18 -28.80 6.42 -4.94
CA ASP A 18 -29.05 5.51 -3.82
C ASP A 18 -28.56 6.15 -2.51
N PRO A 19 -29.45 6.52 -1.57
CA PRO A 19 -29.07 7.03 -0.26
C PRO A 19 -28.35 5.99 0.62
N SER A 20 -28.52 4.69 0.35
CA SER A 20 -27.93 3.60 1.15
C SER A 20 -26.44 3.37 0.90
N THR A 21 -25.91 3.91 -0.20
CA THR A 21 -24.46 3.91 -0.53
C THR A 21 -23.73 5.15 -0.01
N ARG A 22 -24.45 6.07 0.66
CA ARG A 22 -23.85 7.30 1.20
C ARG A 22 -23.17 7.01 2.53
N VAL A 23 -21.84 6.96 2.49
CA VAL A 23 -21.05 6.91 3.72
C VAL A 23 -20.87 8.33 4.25
N PRO A 24 -21.36 8.66 5.46
CA PRO A 24 -21.23 9.99 6.01
C PRO A 24 -19.76 10.28 6.34
N LEU A 25 -19.26 11.42 5.86
CA LEU A 25 -17.88 11.86 6.06
C LEU A 25 -17.84 13.06 7.01
N VAL A 26 -16.81 13.12 7.84
CA VAL A 26 -16.46 14.28 8.66
C VAL A 26 -14.96 14.55 8.52
N SER A 27 -14.55 15.82 8.50
CA SER A 27 -13.12 16.15 8.42
C SER A 27 -12.39 15.74 9.70
N LEU A 28 -11.09 15.47 9.60
CA LEU A 28 -10.26 15.16 10.78
C LEU A 28 -10.25 16.33 11.77
N ASP A 29 -10.15 17.57 11.26
CA ASP A 29 -10.19 18.79 12.07
C ASP A 29 -11.50 18.89 12.86
N GLU A 30 -12.62 18.71 12.20
CA GLU A 30 -13.94 18.74 12.84
C GLU A 30 -14.12 17.60 13.85
N ALA A 31 -13.66 16.39 13.53
CA ALA A 31 -13.70 15.27 14.44
C ALA A 31 -12.88 15.57 15.72
N LEU A 32 -11.68 16.15 15.58
CA LEU A 32 -10.82 16.51 16.71
C LEU A 32 -11.42 17.63 17.56
N GLU A 33 -12.08 18.63 16.92
CA GLU A 33 -12.83 19.68 17.61
C GLU A 33 -13.99 19.11 18.44
N ARG A 34 -14.69 18.09 17.89
CA ARG A 34 -15.80 17.39 18.57
C ARG A 34 -15.31 16.48 19.70
N SER A 35 -14.21 15.75 19.51
CA SER A 35 -13.85 14.61 20.35
C SER A 35 -12.93 14.94 21.54
N SER A 36 -11.94 15.82 21.41
CA SER A 36 -10.88 15.98 22.43
C SER A 36 -10.65 17.43 22.87
N LEU A 37 -10.82 18.41 21.97
CA LEU A 37 -10.57 19.83 22.26
C LEU A 37 -11.61 20.44 23.21
N LYS A 38 -12.85 19.92 23.23
CA LYS A 38 -13.87 20.29 24.23
C LYS A 38 -13.54 19.82 25.65
N LYS A 39 -12.60 18.88 25.84
CA LYS A 39 -12.25 18.27 27.14
C LYS A 39 -10.93 18.78 27.74
N GLY A 40 -10.27 19.75 27.11
CA GLY A 40 -9.05 20.38 27.66
C GLY A 40 -7.75 19.60 27.47
N ILE A 41 -7.70 18.63 26.56
CA ILE A 41 -6.46 17.92 26.21
C ILE A 41 -5.65 18.79 25.25
N SER A 42 -4.40 19.09 25.62
CA SER A 42 -3.49 19.88 24.78
C SER A 42 -3.01 19.07 23.56
N ARG A 43 -2.61 19.74 22.46
CA ARG A 43 -1.97 19.09 21.29
C ARG A 43 -0.78 18.22 21.71
N ARG A 44 -0.02 18.68 22.73
CA ARG A 44 1.11 17.97 23.29
C ARG A 44 0.70 16.62 23.87
N ASP A 45 -0.34 16.57 24.70
CA ASP A 45 -0.73 15.34 25.38
C ASP A 45 -1.37 14.34 24.40
N PHE A 46 -2.10 14.84 23.38
CA PHE A 46 -2.59 14.02 22.27
C PHE A 46 -1.45 13.41 21.45
N LEU A 47 -0.44 14.21 21.06
CA LEU A 47 0.73 13.71 20.35
C LEU A 47 1.59 12.78 21.21
N ALA A 48 1.76 13.12 22.49
CA ALA A 48 2.50 12.30 23.43
C ALA A 48 1.84 10.93 23.56
N GLU A 49 0.50 10.83 23.59
CA GLU A 49 -0.19 9.54 23.61
C GLU A 49 -0.12 8.81 22.26
N LEU A 50 -0.36 9.51 21.14
CA LEU A 50 -0.23 8.95 19.80
C LEU A 50 1.16 8.33 19.57
N LEU A 51 2.18 8.94 20.17
CA LEU A 51 3.58 8.56 20.08
C LEU A 51 4.07 7.79 21.31
N LYS A 52 3.26 7.59 22.36
CA LYS A 52 3.68 6.88 23.60
C LYS A 52 4.13 5.47 23.29
N ASP A 53 3.50 4.90 22.27
CA ASP A 53 3.84 3.63 21.66
C ASP A 53 4.32 3.83 20.21
N VAL A 54 5.47 4.52 20.02
CA VAL A 54 6.17 4.64 18.70
C VAL A 54 6.36 3.28 17.99
N GLN A 55 6.17 2.16 18.69
CA GLN A 55 6.09 0.82 18.11
C GLN A 55 4.95 0.64 17.09
N HIS A 56 3.93 1.49 17.09
CA HIS A 56 2.90 1.52 16.06
C HIS A 56 3.32 2.40 14.88
N GLN A 57 4.33 1.95 14.12
CA GLN A 57 4.82 2.60 12.88
C GLN A 57 3.71 3.03 11.92
N ARG A 58 2.57 2.33 11.94
CA ARG A 58 1.35 2.66 11.18
C ARG A 58 0.76 4.02 11.51
N LEU A 59 1.01 4.58 12.70
CA LEU A 59 0.46 5.87 13.14
C LEU A 59 1.35 7.07 12.79
N LEU A 60 2.61 6.84 12.39
CA LEU A 60 3.50 7.92 11.96
C LEU A 60 2.93 8.79 10.82
N PRO A 61 2.23 8.23 9.80
CA PRO A 61 1.58 9.03 8.78
C PRO A 61 0.57 10.04 9.34
N LEU A 62 -0.07 9.78 10.49
CA LEU A 62 -1.01 10.73 11.09
C LEU A 62 -0.35 12.05 11.42
N LEU A 63 0.94 12.08 11.76
CA LEU A 63 1.68 13.33 12.00
C LEU A 63 1.62 14.28 10.79
N ALA A 64 1.55 13.75 9.57
CA ALA A 64 1.43 14.52 8.34
C ALA A 64 0.00 14.98 8.03
N MET A 65 -1.00 14.42 8.72
CA MET A 65 -2.43 14.69 8.51
C MET A 65 -3.01 15.63 9.55
N LEU A 66 -2.31 15.88 10.66
CA LEU A 66 -2.87 16.66 11.76
C LEU A 66 -3.12 18.12 11.36
N PRO A 67 -4.19 18.74 11.89
CA PRO A 67 -4.48 20.15 11.67
C PRO A 67 -3.24 21.00 11.94
N ARG A 68 -2.89 21.89 11.01
CA ARG A 68 -1.77 22.82 11.18
C ARG A 68 -2.03 23.85 12.27
N ARG A 69 -3.31 24.18 12.48
CA ARG A 69 -3.77 25.12 13.51
C ARG A 69 -4.55 24.37 14.56
N TRP A 70 -3.99 24.32 15.77
CA TRP A 70 -4.74 23.93 16.96
C TRP A 70 -5.11 25.21 17.71
N ARG A 71 -6.33 25.31 18.20
CA ARG A 71 -6.78 26.48 18.98
C ARG A 71 -6.09 26.60 20.34
N GLN A 72 -5.44 25.53 20.79
CA GLN A 72 -4.70 25.44 22.05
C GLN A 72 -3.21 25.18 21.74
N GLU A 73 -2.32 25.69 22.60
CA GLU A 73 -0.86 25.81 22.47
C GLU A 73 -0.11 24.82 21.54
N PRO A 74 1.00 25.24 20.91
CA PRO A 74 1.81 24.37 20.05
C PRO A 74 2.32 23.14 20.83
N ALA A 75 2.32 21.98 20.19
CA ALA A 75 2.79 20.76 20.83
C ALA A 75 4.31 20.74 20.98
N SER A 76 4.78 20.22 22.13
CA SER A 76 6.16 19.82 22.31
C SER A 76 6.29 18.33 22.01
N LEU A 77 6.93 17.98 20.90
CA LEU A 77 7.25 16.60 20.57
C LEU A 77 8.43 16.09 21.40
N PRO A 78 8.57 14.76 21.59
CA PRO A 78 9.82 14.18 22.05
C PRO A 78 10.98 14.74 21.24
N GLU A 79 12.11 15.01 21.88
CA GLU A 79 13.24 15.72 21.25
C GLU A 79 13.67 15.09 19.93
N GLN A 80 13.71 13.76 19.89
CA GLN A 80 14.07 12.97 18.70
C GLN A 80 13.09 13.14 17.52
N LEU A 81 11.84 13.54 17.77
CA LEU A 81 10.79 13.68 16.76
C LEU A 81 10.42 15.14 16.47
N ARG A 82 10.98 16.12 17.20
CA ARG A 82 10.69 17.55 16.97
C ARG A 82 11.03 17.99 15.56
N GLY A 83 12.19 17.57 15.03
CA GLY A 83 12.60 17.88 13.66
C GLY A 83 11.60 17.35 12.64
N LEU A 84 11.24 16.07 12.75
CA LEU A 84 10.27 15.43 11.87
C LEU A 84 8.89 16.10 11.96
N GLY A 85 8.36 16.31 13.16
CA GLY A 85 7.06 16.91 13.32
C GLY A 85 6.99 18.37 12.90
N ASN A 86 8.09 19.13 12.97
CA ASN A 86 8.17 20.48 12.38
C ASN A 86 8.13 20.41 10.85
N LEU A 87 8.90 19.51 10.22
CA LEU A 87 8.88 19.32 8.77
C LEU A 87 7.49 18.93 8.25
N LEU A 88 6.83 18.00 8.96
CA LEU A 88 5.49 17.53 8.64
C LEU A 88 4.43 18.62 8.89
N GLY A 89 4.50 19.31 10.04
CA GLY A 89 3.56 20.36 10.42
C GLY A 89 3.59 21.59 9.52
N GLU A 90 4.76 21.94 8.99
CA GLU A 90 4.94 23.03 8.03
C GLU A 90 4.57 22.61 6.58
N GLY A 91 4.22 21.34 6.37
CA GLY A 91 3.85 20.82 5.04
C GLY A 91 5.04 20.80 4.07
N LEU A 92 6.24 20.53 4.58
CA LEU A 92 7.47 20.54 3.78
C LEU A 92 7.75 19.20 3.10
N MET A 93 6.85 18.22 3.23
CA MET A 93 6.95 16.93 2.55
C MET A 93 6.96 17.12 1.03
N SER A 94 8.03 16.66 0.38
CA SER A 94 8.24 16.66 -1.06
C SER A 94 8.88 15.34 -1.47
N PRO A 95 8.89 14.95 -2.77
CA PRO A 95 9.55 13.73 -3.22
C PRO A 95 11.02 13.63 -2.76
N LEU A 96 11.78 14.73 -2.85
CA LEU A 96 13.16 14.79 -2.39
C LEU A 96 13.29 14.51 -0.89
N LEU A 97 12.46 15.17 -0.06
CA LEU A 97 12.49 14.97 1.38
C LEU A 97 12.03 13.56 1.77
N LEU A 98 11.05 13.00 1.05
CA LEU A 98 10.59 11.63 1.26
C LEU A 98 11.69 10.62 0.99
N ALA A 99 12.42 10.78 -0.13
CA ALA A 99 13.53 9.91 -0.47
C ALA A 99 14.67 10.00 0.55
N ALA A 100 15.09 11.21 0.90
CA ALA A 100 16.15 11.44 1.89
C ALA A 100 15.77 10.86 3.27
N PHE A 101 14.53 11.12 3.72
CA PHE A 101 14.05 10.58 4.98
C PHE A 101 13.97 9.05 4.94
N ALA A 102 13.52 8.46 3.83
CA ALA A 102 13.39 7.01 3.72
C ALA A 102 14.72 6.26 3.76
N ASP A 103 15.77 6.88 3.19
CA ASP A 103 17.15 6.39 3.25
C ASP A 103 17.68 6.42 4.69
N ASP A 104 17.62 7.58 5.34
CA ASP A 104 18.15 7.78 6.69
C ASP A 104 17.32 7.06 7.78
N LEU A 105 16.00 6.88 7.57
CA LEU A 105 15.11 6.26 8.56
C LEU A 105 15.56 4.84 8.93
N GLN A 106 16.22 4.13 8.02
CA GLN A 106 16.78 2.80 8.28
C GLN A 106 17.84 2.81 9.39
N HIS A 107 18.57 3.92 9.51
CA HIS A 107 19.64 4.12 10.49
C HIS A 107 19.17 4.82 11.76
N LEU A 108 18.08 5.59 11.67
CA LEU A 108 17.51 6.34 12.80
C LEU A 108 16.58 5.50 13.68
N LEU A 109 16.00 4.42 13.15
CA LEU A 109 15.16 3.52 13.93
C LEU A 109 16.01 2.57 14.79
N PRO A 110 15.64 2.35 16.07
CA PRO A 110 16.37 1.41 16.93
C PRO A 110 16.31 0.01 16.34
N GLN A 111 17.45 -0.70 16.40
CA GLN A 111 17.53 -2.09 15.96
C GLN A 111 16.43 -2.93 16.63
N ARG A 112 15.75 -3.76 15.83
CA ARG A 112 14.67 -4.61 16.32
C ARG A 112 15.22 -5.59 17.36
N THR A 113 14.69 -5.50 18.58
CA THR A 113 15.06 -6.38 19.71
C THR A 113 14.50 -7.80 19.59
N ASN A 114 13.52 -8.03 18.71
CA ASN A 114 13.01 -9.35 18.34
C ASN A 114 13.07 -9.51 16.82
N PRO A 115 13.79 -10.51 16.29
CA PRO A 115 13.85 -10.76 14.86
C PRO A 115 12.45 -11.24 14.42
N ARG A 116 11.66 -10.32 13.85
CA ARG A 116 10.60 -10.73 12.94
C ARG A 116 11.27 -11.39 11.72
N ARG A 117 10.56 -12.33 11.10
CA ARG A 117 10.93 -12.90 9.80
C ARG A 117 11.39 -11.79 8.84
N SER A 118 12.50 -12.03 8.14
CA SER A 118 13.00 -11.12 7.10
C SER A 118 12.00 -11.02 5.94
N ALA A 119 12.18 -10.04 5.05
CA ALA A 119 11.36 -9.93 3.84
C ALA A 119 11.41 -11.23 3.02
N LEU A 120 12.61 -11.80 2.90
CA LEU A 120 12.84 -13.07 2.22
C LEU A 120 12.11 -14.23 2.91
N ASP A 121 12.18 -14.34 4.24
CA ASP A 121 11.47 -15.37 5.00
C ASP A 121 9.95 -15.29 4.82
N LEU A 122 9.40 -14.07 4.76
CA LEU A 122 7.96 -13.84 4.53
C LEU A 122 7.56 -14.25 3.11
N TRP A 123 8.38 -13.92 2.12
CA TRP A 123 8.13 -14.26 0.73
C TRP A 123 8.19 -15.78 0.49
N CYS A 124 9.16 -16.47 1.08
CA CYS A 124 9.33 -17.92 1.00
C CYS A 124 8.41 -18.72 1.93
N GLN A 125 7.56 -18.07 2.73
CA GLN A 125 6.81 -18.72 3.79
C GLN A 125 5.80 -19.74 3.24
N ARG A 126 5.98 -21.03 3.57
CA ARG A 126 5.10 -22.14 3.16
C ARG A 126 3.90 -22.39 4.07
N THR A 127 3.61 -21.41 4.92
CA THR A 127 2.46 -21.41 5.81
C THR A 127 1.78 -20.07 5.68
N TYR A 128 0.50 -20.01 6.01
CA TYR A 128 -0.20 -18.74 6.15
C TYR A 128 -0.80 -18.63 7.55
N ASN A 129 -0.88 -17.40 8.05
CA ASN A 129 -1.40 -17.13 9.39
C ASN A 129 -2.92 -17.03 9.32
N ASN A 130 -3.61 -17.92 10.04
CA ASN A 130 -5.03 -17.74 10.34
C ASN A 130 -5.18 -16.72 11.49
N PRO A 131 -6.16 -15.78 11.46
CA PRO A 131 -6.57 -14.98 12.61
C PRO A 131 -6.96 -15.85 13.83
N GLY A 132 -5.97 -16.30 14.60
CA GLY A 132 -6.13 -17.25 15.70
C GLY A 132 -4.86 -17.98 16.15
N SER A 133 -3.69 -17.55 15.68
CA SER A 133 -2.36 -18.07 16.07
C SER A 133 -2.06 -19.52 15.65
N GLN A 134 -2.85 -20.11 14.75
CA GLN A 134 -2.58 -21.42 14.17
C GLN A 134 -2.03 -21.22 12.75
N GLN A 135 -0.81 -21.71 12.49
CA GLN A 135 -0.24 -21.73 11.15
C GLN A 135 -0.81 -22.92 10.37
N TRP A 136 -1.27 -22.65 9.16
CA TRP A 136 -1.77 -23.66 8.25
C TRP A 136 -0.77 -23.84 7.10
N PRO A 137 -0.53 -25.07 6.62
CA PRO A 137 0.27 -25.29 5.43
C PRO A 137 -0.40 -24.62 4.22
N LEU A 138 0.40 -24.17 3.25
CA LEU A 138 -0.17 -23.68 1.99
C LEU A 138 -0.90 -24.81 1.25
N PRO A 139 -2.00 -24.49 0.54
CA PRO A 139 -2.68 -25.45 -0.31
C PRO A 139 -1.78 -25.87 -1.47
N GLU A 140 -1.95 -27.08 -1.99
CA GLU A 140 -1.19 -27.59 -3.16
C GLU A 140 -2.04 -27.60 -4.44
N GLY A 141 -3.31 -27.24 -4.33
CA GLY A 141 -4.24 -27.16 -5.47
C GLY A 141 -5.57 -26.49 -5.11
N LEU A 142 -6.39 -26.25 -6.13
CA LEU A 142 -7.66 -25.52 -6.06
C LEU A 142 -8.67 -26.16 -5.10
N GLU A 143 -8.71 -27.49 -5.05
CA GLU A 143 -9.59 -28.22 -4.13
C GLU A 143 -9.19 -27.96 -2.66
N THR A 144 -7.91 -28.15 -2.33
CA THR A 144 -7.37 -27.89 -0.99
C THR A 144 -7.46 -26.41 -0.61
N TRP A 145 -7.30 -25.51 -1.56
CA TRP A 145 -7.43 -24.07 -1.37
C TRP A 145 -8.87 -23.69 -0.96
N ARG A 146 -9.88 -24.24 -1.64
CA ARG A 146 -11.29 -24.02 -1.29
C ARG A 146 -11.66 -24.64 0.06
N SER A 147 -11.29 -25.90 0.30
CA SER A 147 -11.68 -26.61 1.53
C SER A 147 -11.05 -25.98 2.77
N GLN A 148 -9.75 -25.63 2.72
CA GLN A 148 -9.05 -24.99 3.84
C GLN A 148 -9.64 -23.63 4.21
N ALA A 149 -10.09 -22.84 3.22
CA ALA A 149 -10.71 -21.54 3.50
C ALA A 149 -12.02 -21.69 4.27
N ALA A 150 -12.85 -22.66 3.88
CA ALA A 150 -14.10 -22.96 4.58
C ALA A 150 -13.86 -23.51 6.00
N GLU A 151 -12.88 -24.39 6.18
CA GLU A 151 -12.50 -24.93 7.49
C GLU A 151 -11.94 -23.88 8.44
N SER A 152 -11.09 -22.98 7.91
CA SER A 152 -10.51 -21.87 8.67
C SER A 152 -11.61 -21.01 9.30
N LEU A 153 -12.65 -20.66 8.56
CA LEU A 153 -13.77 -19.86 9.06
C LEU A 153 -14.62 -20.57 10.11
N LYS A 154 -14.88 -21.88 9.93
CA LYS A 154 -15.58 -22.67 10.96
C LYS A 154 -14.82 -22.63 12.29
N SER A 155 -13.49 -22.81 12.23
CA SER A 155 -12.63 -22.77 13.41
C SER A 155 -12.57 -21.38 14.09
N GLN A 156 -12.71 -20.30 13.32
CA GLN A 156 -12.80 -18.93 13.85
C GLN A 156 -14.13 -18.69 14.57
N ASN A 157 -15.24 -19.11 13.98
CA ASN A 157 -16.57 -18.92 14.55
C ASN A 157 -16.77 -19.70 15.86
N GLU A 158 -16.17 -20.89 15.98
CA GLU A 158 -16.19 -21.69 17.22
C GLU A 158 -15.30 -21.12 18.34
N ARG A 159 -14.28 -20.32 18.00
CA ARG A 159 -13.32 -19.73 18.95
C ARG A 159 -13.64 -18.29 19.37
N LEU A 160 -14.80 -17.74 19.00
CA LEU A 160 -15.28 -16.43 19.46
C LEU A 160 -15.66 -16.44 20.96
N LYS A 161 -14.70 -16.71 21.84
CA LYS A 161 -14.62 -16.08 23.17
C LYS A 161 -13.68 -14.88 23.03
N PRO A 162 -14.08 -13.67 23.46
CA PRO A 162 -13.32 -12.47 23.20
C PRO A 162 -12.00 -12.50 24.00
N LYS A 163 -10.91 -12.90 23.34
CA LYS A 163 -9.56 -12.67 23.86
C LYS A 163 -8.96 -11.44 23.16
N GLY A 164 -9.07 -10.33 23.86
CA GLY A 164 -7.94 -9.45 24.14
C GLY A 164 -7.31 -8.71 22.97
N ARG A 165 -7.74 -7.45 22.82
CA ARG A 165 -6.92 -6.27 22.48
C ARG A 165 -6.15 -6.32 21.15
N SER A 166 -6.78 -5.78 20.11
CA SER A 166 -6.05 -5.07 19.05
C SER A 166 -5.24 -3.94 19.70
N GLY A 167 -3.95 -3.80 19.35
CA GLY A 167 -3.04 -2.81 19.94
C GLY A 167 -3.53 -1.36 19.88
N LEU A 168 -4.52 -1.06 19.02
CA LEU A 168 -5.15 0.27 18.92
C LEU A 168 -6.23 0.54 19.99
N THR A 169 -6.63 -0.47 20.78
CA THR A 169 -7.66 -0.28 21.84
C THR A 169 -7.19 0.64 22.97
N GLY A 170 -5.88 0.83 23.17
CA GLY A 170 -5.32 1.78 24.15
C GLY A 170 -5.59 3.25 23.84
N LEU A 171 -5.72 3.60 22.55
CA LEU A 171 -5.99 4.98 22.09
C LEU A 171 -7.42 5.46 22.34
N THR A 172 -8.35 4.54 22.65
CA THR A 172 -9.73 4.89 23.01
C THR A 172 -9.83 5.72 24.29
N SER A 173 -8.77 5.74 25.11
CA SER A 173 -8.76 6.42 26.41
C SER A 173 -8.50 7.93 26.34
N LEU A 174 -8.01 8.47 25.21
CA LEU A 174 -7.60 9.89 25.12
C LEU A 174 -8.18 10.68 23.92
N GLY A 175 -8.72 10.01 22.90
CA GLY A 175 -9.21 10.67 21.67
C GLY A 175 -10.67 11.13 21.69
N GLY A 176 -11.37 11.05 22.83
CA GLY A 176 -12.83 11.14 22.85
C GLY A 176 -13.47 10.24 21.79
N GLU A 177 -14.58 10.68 21.22
CA GLU A 177 -15.37 9.97 20.21
C GLU A 177 -14.60 9.53 18.92
N ILE A 178 -13.29 9.72 18.73
CA ILE A 178 -12.56 9.20 17.55
C ILE A 178 -12.01 7.80 17.82
N ALA A 179 -12.34 6.85 16.94
CA ALA A 179 -11.73 5.54 16.83
C ALA A 179 -10.73 5.51 15.66
N TRP A 180 -9.47 5.18 15.94
CA TRP A 180 -8.41 4.97 14.91
C TRP A 180 -8.51 3.58 14.25
N SER A 181 -9.72 3.26 13.80
CA SER A 181 -10.09 2.04 13.10
C SER A 181 -11.34 2.31 12.25
N ASN A 182 -11.60 1.46 11.27
CA ASN A 182 -12.82 1.57 10.46
C ASN A 182 -13.98 0.95 11.23
N HIS A 183 -15.02 1.75 11.48
CA HIS A 183 -16.29 1.29 12.04
C HIS A 183 -17.44 1.55 11.08
N GLY A 184 -18.47 0.70 11.07
CA GLY A 184 -19.65 0.92 10.21
C GLY A 184 -19.42 0.69 8.72
N LEU A 185 -18.29 0.09 8.33
CA LEU A 185 -18.01 -0.31 6.95
C LEU A 185 -18.08 -1.82 6.78
N SER A 186 -18.56 -2.26 5.62
CA SER A 186 -18.52 -3.65 5.17
C SER A 186 -17.25 -3.92 4.36
N TYR A 187 -16.91 -5.20 4.22
CA TYR A 187 -15.90 -5.62 3.23
C TYR A 187 -16.54 -5.84 1.87
N LEU A 188 -15.78 -5.60 0.80
CA LEU A 188 -16.24 -5.82 -0.58
C LEU A 188 -16.48 -7.31 -0.90
N GLN A 189 -15.72 -8.20 -0.26
CA GLN A 189 -15.84 -9.64 -0.43
C GLN A 189 -16.17 -10.32 0.90
N SER A 190 -16.77 -11.50 0.85
CA SER A 190 -17.06 -12.34 2.01
C SER A 190 -15.79 -12.67 2.82
N ALA A 191 -15.93 -13.06 4.09
CA ALA A 191 -14.77 -13.45 4.89
C ALA A 191 -14.00 -14.63 4.28
N GLU A 192 -14.71 -15.54 3.63
CA GLU A 192 -14.14 -16.70 2.94
C GLU A 192 -13.32 -16.27 1.72
N ALA A 193 -13.88 -15.43 0.86
CA ALA A 193 -13.18 -14.92 -0.32
C ALA A 193 -11.92 -14.13 0.08
N ARG A 194 -11.99 -13.32 1.14
CA ARG A 194 -10.80 -12.59 1.65
C ARG A 194 -9.71 -13.51 2.18
N HIS A 195 -10.09 -14.64 2.77
CA HIS A 195 -9.15 -15.67 3.22
C HIS A 195 -8.52 -16.39 2.02
N ARG A 196 -9.34 -16.74 1.02
CA ARG A 196 -8.89 -17.31 -0.25
C ARG A 196 -7.88 -16.40 -0.97
N ASN A 197 -8.09 -15.09 -0.96
CA ASN A 197 -7.13 -14.11 -1.49
C ASN A 197 -5.80 -14.15 -0.73
N GLN A 198 -5.82 -14.25 0.61
CA GLN A 198 -4.59 -14.32 1.42
C GLN A 198 -3.78 -15.57 1.12
N GLN A 199 -4.45 -16.71 1.01
CA GLN A 199 -3.80 -17.96 0.63
C GLN A 199 -3.20 -17.84 -0.78
N MET A 200 -3.99 -17.38 -1.76
CA MET A 200 -3.51 -17.28 -3.14
C MET A 200 -2.37 -16.27 -3.30
N ALA A 201 -2.39 -15.13 -2.58
CA ALA A 201 -1.26 -14.20 -2.55
C ALA A 201 0.03 -14.91 -2.11
N GLN A 202 -0.05 -15.71 -1.03
CA GLN A 202 1.10 -16.46 -0.54
C GLN A 202 1.50 -17.60 -1.49
N VAL A 203 0.57 -18.25 -2.18
CA VAL A 203 0.85 -19.22 -3.25
C VAL A 203 1.73 -18.57 -4.32
N PHE A 204 1.35 -17.41 -4.86
CA PHE A 204 2.15 -16.70 -5.87
C PHE A 204 3.52 -16.26 -5.32
N ASN A 205 3.61 -15.82 -4.07
CA ASN A 205 4.90 -15.48 -3.44
C ASN A 205 5.84 -16.69 -3.38
N VAL A 206 5.35 -17.84 -2.90
CA VAL A 206 6.17 -19.05 -2.78
C VAL A 206 6.51 -19.64 -4.14
N LEU A 207 5.60 -19.59 -5.12
CA LEU A 207 5.92 -19.97 -6.50
C LEU A 207 7.06 -19.11 -7.06
N GLY A 208 7.01 -17.80 -6.86
CA GLY A 208 8.12 -16.91 -7.22
C GLY A 208 9.43 -17.25 -6.49
N SER A 209 9.34 -17.64 -5.21
CA SER A 209 10.51 -18.01 -4.43
C SER A 209 11.23 -19.27 -4.92
N ASN A 210 10.59 -20.10 -5.74
CA ASN A 210 11.24 -21.24 -6.37
C ASN A 210 12.42 -20.81 -7.27
N LEU A 211 12.46 -19.55 -7.74
CA LEU A 211 13.63 -18.99 -8.44
C LEU A 211 14.93 -19.08 -7.62
N LEU A 212 14.84 -19.10 -6.29
CA LEU A 212 15.97 -19.17 -5.38
C LEU A 212 16.32 -20.61 -4.95
N VAL A 213 15.41 -21.57 -5.15
CA VAL A 213 15.48 -22.92 -4.51
C VAL A 213 16.60 -23.80 -5.09
N GLU A 214 17.20 -23.45 -6.24
CA GLU A 214 18.42 -24.13 -6.71
C GLU A 214 19.66 -23.85 -5.82
N GLN A 215 19.54 -22.94 -4.85
CA GLN A 215 20.59 -22.62 -3.88
C GLN A 215 20.48 -23.45 -2.60
N ASN A 216 21.04 -24.67 -2.61
CA ASN A 216 21.55 -25.41 -1.43
C ASN A 216 20.63 -25.62 -0.20
N LEU A 217 19.31 -25.44 -0.32
CA LEU A 217 18.36 -25.79 0.73
C LEU A 217 17.69 -27.11 0.33
N ASN A 218 17.76 -28.12 1.20
CA ASN A 218 17.06 -29.42 1.11
C ASN A 218 15.52 -29.25 1.21
N VAL A 219 14.95 -28.32 0.46
CA VAL A 219 13.54 -27.94 0.52
C VAL A 219 12.96 -28.16 -0.88
N ASP A 220 12.06 -29.13 -0.99
CA ASP A 220 11.42 -29.50 -2.26
C ASP A 220 10.80 -28.28 -2.95
N THR A 221 10.87 -28.17 -4.27
CA THR A 221 10.19 -27.11 -5.03
C THR A 221 8.70 -27.11 -4.71
N TYR A 222 8.16 -25.96 -4.28
CA TYR A 222 6.74 -25.85 -3.99
C TYR A 222 5.93 -25.88 -5.29
N ARG A 223 4.77 -26.56 -5.27
CA ARG A 223 3.88 -26.66 -6.43
C ARG A 223 2.44 -26.36 -6.05
N PHE A 224 1.72 -25.71 -6.96
CA PHE A 224 0.27 -25.51 -6.87
C PHE A 224 -0.38 -25.93 -8.19
N GLU A 225 -1.38 -26.83 -8.15
CA GLU A 225 -1.94 -27.49 -9.34
C GLU A 225 -0.84 -28.13 -10.23
N GLY A 226 0.20 -28.68 -9.58
CA GLY A 226 1.38 -29.24 -10.23
C GLY A 226 2.37 -28.22 -10.82
N GLN A 227 2.04 -26.92 -10.84
CA GLN A 227 2.86 -25.86 -11.41
C GLN A 227 3.88 -25.33 -10.40
N SER A 228 5.08 -24.98 -10.85
CA SER A 228 6.18 -24.47 -10.01
C SER A 228 6.49 -22.99 -10.22
N SER A 229 5.78 -22.31 -11.12
CA SER A 229 5.89 -20.86 -11.35
C SER A 229 4.51 -20.22 -11.39
N GLY A 230 4.43 -18.93 -11.09
CA GLY A 230 3.20 -18.14 -11.19
C GLY A 230 2.70 -18.02 -12.63
N LYS A 231 3.59 -17.91 -13.62
CA LYS A 231 3.23 -17.90 -15.04
C LYS A 231 2.53 -19.19 -15.46
N ASP A 232 3.09 -20.34 -15.12
CA ASP A 232 2.49 -21.63 -15.46
C ASP A 232 1.17 -21.83 -14.71
N LEU A 233 1.07 -21.31 -13.49
CA LEU A 233 -0.19 -21.26 -12.77
C LEU A 233 -1.25 -20.42 -13.52
N ILE A 234 -0.92 -19.22 -14.01
CA ILE A 234 -1.85 -18.41 -14.81
C ILE A 234 -2.34 -19.20 -16.04
N GLN A 235 -1.44 -19.84 -16.79
CA GLN A 235 -1.79 -20.64 -17.96
C GLN A 235 -2.68 -21.84 -17.57
N CYS A 236 -2.37 -22.52 -16.47
CA CYS A 236 -3.17 -23.61 -15.92
C CYS A 236 -4.59 -23.14 -15.57
N LEU A 237 -4.73 -22.00 -14.89
CA LEU A 237 -6.04 -21.42 -14.55
C LEU A 237 -6.83 -21.04 -15.81
N GLN A 238 -6.20 -20.40 -16.81
CA GLN A 238 -6.83 -20.07 -18.09
C GLN A 238 -7.31 -21.33 -18.83
N SER A 239 -6.52 -22.41 -18.83
CA SER A 239 -6.92 -23.69 -19.43
C SER A 239 -8.13 -24.33 -18.75
N LYS A 240 -8.36 -24.01 -17.47
CA LYS A 240 -9.53 -24.40 -16.68
C LYS A 240 -10.70 -23.41 -16.83
N GLY A 241 -10.63 -22.48 -17.78
CA GLY A 241 -11.69 -21.53 -18.09
C GLY A 241 -11.69 -20.26 -17.23
N TRP A 242 -10.65 -20.01 -16.42
CA TRP A 242 -10.57 -18.78 -15.64
C TRP A 242 -10.24 -17.58 -16.53
N ARG A 243 -10.83 -16.42 -16.23
CA ARG A 243 -10.40 -15.15 -16.79
C ARG A 243 -9.37 -14.52 -15.88
N CYS A 244 -8.14 -14.42 -16.35
CA CYS A 244 -7.02 -13.79 -15.64
C CYS A 244 -6.64 -12.48 -16.32
N GLN A 245 -6.53 -11.40 -15.54
CA GLN A 245 -6.05 -10.10 -16.04
C GLN A 245 -5.36 -9.32 -14.93
N ALA A 246 -4.44 -8.43 -15.31
CA ALA A 246 -3.83 -7.52 -14.36
C ALA A 246 -3.85 -6.08 -14.87
N ARG A 247 -3.81 -5.12 -13.94
CA ARG A 247 -3.86 -3.70 -14.25
C ARG A 247 -3.16 -2.88 -13.17
N VAL A 248 -2.37 -1.89 -13.58
CA VAL A 248 -1.82 -0.92 -12.63
C VAL A 248 -2.96 -0.09 -12.05
N ARG A 249 -3.03 -0.04 -10.72
CA ARG A 249 -4.03 0.65 -9.92
C ARG A 249 -3.35 1.74 -9.10
N THR A 250 -3.98 2.90 -9.01
CA THR A 250 -3.60 4.01 -8.12
C THR A 250 -4.80 4.51 -7.32
N SER A 251 -4.56 4.93 -6.08
CA SER A 251 -5.58 5.48 -5.17
C SER A 251 -4.90 6.40 -4.14
N VAL A 252 -5.66 7.12 -3.32
CA VAL A 252 -5.07 7.91 -2.23
C VAL A 252 -4.52 7.01 -1.13
N ALA A 253 -3.25 7.20 -0.75
CA ALA A 253 -2.61 6.43 0.30
C ALA A 253 -3.23 6.76 1.67
N SER A 254 -3.59 5.70 2.40
CA SER A 254 -3.96 5.76 3.82
C SER A 254 -3.03 4.95 4.72
N PHE A 255 -2.03 4.26 4.15
CA PHE A 255 -1.13 3.37 4.90
C PHE A 255 -1.87 2.31 5.73
N GLY A 256 -3.03 1.86 5.23
CA GLY A 256 -3.91 0.91 5.92
C GLY A 256 -4.63 1.50 7.14
N LEU A 257 -4.49 2.80 7.42
CA LEU A 257 -5.21 3.47 8.49
C LEU A 257 -6.68 3.64 8.14
N GLY A 258 -7.49 3.63 9.20
CA GLY A 258 -8.89 4.02 9.18
C GLY A 258 -9.16 4.91 10.38
N ALA A 259 -10.13 5.80 10.25
CA ALA A 259 -10.61 6.62 11.34
C ALA A 259 -12.12 6.82 11.22
N SER A 260 -12.81 6.69 12.34
CA SER A 260 -14.26 6.86 12.41
C SER A 260 -14.64 7.55 13.72
N THR A 261 -15.79 8.19 13.77
CA THR A 261 -16.35 8.78 14.99
C THR A 261 -17.86 8.54 15.05
N PRO A 262 -18.45 8.24 16.22
CA PRO A 262 -19.90 8.14 16.37
C PRO A 262 -20.60 9.39 15.83
N SER A 263 -21.75 9.17 15.21
CA SER A 263 -22.66 10.25 14.90
C SER A 263 -23.36 10.73 16.17
N SER A 264 -23.53 12.05 16.33
CA SER A 264 -24.20 12.64 17.50
C SER A 264 -25.68 12.22 17.59
N ASP A 265 -26.28 11.85 16.46
CA ASP A 265 -27.74 11.75 16.31
C ASP A 265 -28.20 10.30 16.04
N SER A 266 -27.31 9.30 16.04
CA SER A 266 -27.66 7.90 15.74
C SER A 266 -26.61 6.89 16.21
N ASN A 267 -26.96 5.58 16.20
CA ASN A 267 -26.00 4.47 16.36
C ASN A 267 -25.07 4.27 15.13
N GLN A 268 -24.95 5.26 14.25
CA GLN A 268 -24.12 5.20 13.05
C GLN A 268 -22.73 5.81 13.28
N TRP A 269 -21.80 5.47 12.40
CA TRP A 269 -20.42 5.97 12.43
C TRP A 269 -20.14 6.87 11.23
N ASN A 270 -19.65 8.07 11.49
CA ASN A 270 -19.06 8.93 10.47
C ASN A 270 -17.64 8.45 10.18
N GLN A 271 -17.26 8.44 8.91
CA GLN A 271 -15.89 8.15 8.49
C GLN A 271 -15.07 9.42 8.42
N ILE A 272 -13.79 9.30 8.75
CA ILE A 272 -12.82 10.39 8.65
C ILE A 272 -11.85 10.00 7.52
N PRO A 273 -12.00 10.56 6.31
CA PRO A 273 -11.05 10.32 5.23
C PRO A 273 -9.63 10.73 5.64
N LEU A 274 -8.66 9.85 5.42
CA LEU A 274 -7.26 10.07 5.73
C LEU A 274 -6.44 10.12 4.44
N ALA A 275 -5.57 11.12 4.32
CA ALA A 275 -4.67 11.29 3.20
C ALA A 275 -3.46 12.13 3.60
N VAL A 276 -2.32 11.96 2.92
CA VAL A 276 -1.12 12.74 3.18
C VAL A 276 -0.90 13.75 2.04
N PRO A 277 -1.06 15.06 2.29
CA PRO A 277 -0.74 16.06 1.29
C PRO A 277 0.78 16.23 1.18
N TYR A 278 1.27 16.46 -0.03
CA TYR A 278 2.67 16.72 -0.30
C TYR A 278 2.86 17.77 -1.40
N ARG A 279 4.01 18.43 -1.35
CA ARG A 279 4.49 19.36 -2.36
C ARG A 279 5.10 18.57 -3.51
N THR A 280 4.69 18.85 -4.74
CA THR A 280 5.13 18.04 -5.89
C THR A 280 6.48 18.48 -6.47
N GLY A 281 6.97 19.68 -6.12
CA GLY A 281 8.12 20.28 -6.82
C GLY A 281 7.80 20.79 -8.24
N LEU A 282 6.54 20.69 -8.68
CA LEU A 282 6.05 21.17 -9.97
C LEU A 282 5.29 22.49 -9.79
N GLN A 283 5.34 23.35 -10.80
CA GLN A 283 4.66 24.65 -10.78
C GLN A 283 3.52 24.71 -11.80
N GLU A 284 2.45 25.39 -11.43
CA GLU A 284 1.38 25.84 -12.32
C GLU A 284 1.85 26.99 -13.23
N THR A 285 1.04 27.33 -14.23
CA THR A 285 1.27 28.46 -15.13
C THR A 285 1.33 29.81 -14.40
N ASN A 286 0.66 29.93 -13.26
CA ASN A 286 0.70 31.10 -12.37
C ASN A 286 1.90 31.12 -11.41
N GLN A 287 2.88 30.22 -11.59
CA GLN A 287 4.08 30.03 -10.76
C GLN A 287 3.84 29.50 -9.34
N LYS A 288 2.60 29.12 -8.99
CA LYS A 288 2.30 28.46 -7.73
C LYS A 288 2.75 27.00 -7.78
N GLU A 289 3.34 26.50 -6.70
CA GLU A 289 3.66 25.08 -6.59
C GLU A 289 2.39 24.23 -6.46
N ILE A 290 2.35 23.13 -7.21
CA ILE A 290 1.28 22.15 -7.20
C ILE A 290 1.41 21.28 -5.95
N ASN A 291 0.32 21.14 -5.20
CA ASN A 291 0.20 20.18 -4.10
C ASN A 291 -0.68 19.02 -4.55
N ALA A 292 -0.43 17.83 -4.03
CA ALA A 292 -1.24 16.64 -4.31
C ALA A 292 -1.35 15.76 -3.06
N LEU A 293 -2.10 14.67 -3.14
CA LEU A 293 -2.14 13.64 -2.11
C LEU A 293 -1.24 12.47 -2.51
N LEU A 294 -0.49 11.93 -1.55
CA LEU A 294 0.36 10.78 -1.80
C LEU A 294 -0.47 9.61 -2.32
N PRO A 295 -0.10 9.01 -3.44
CA PRO A 295 -0.80 7.85 -3.96
C PRO A 295 -0.30 6.56 -3.33
N HIS A 296 -1.18 5.57 -3.27
CA HIS A 296 -0.82 4.15 -3.22
C HIS A 296 -0.94 3.60 -4.64
N ALA A 297 0.03 2.80 -5.08
CA ALA A 297 -0.05 2.08 -6.34
C ALA A 297 0.30 0.61 -6.18
N CYS A 298 -0.31 -0.22 -7.01
CA CYS A 298 -0.03 -1.65 -7.10
C CYS A 298 -0.35 -2.19 -8.50
N LEU A 299 0.22 -3.35 -8.85
CA LEU A 299 -0.35 -4.18 -9.89
C LEU A 299 -1.49 -4.99 -9.28
N GLU A 300 -2.72 -4.69 -9.67
CA GLU A 300 -3.88 -5.49 -9.30
C GLU A 300 -3.98 -6.69 -10.24
N LEU A 301 -4.16 -7.89 -9.67
CA LEU A 301 -4.40 -9.14 -10.40
C LEU A 301 -5.78 -9.68 -10.04
N GLU A 302 -6.60 -9.87 -11.07
CA GLU A 302 -7.95 -10.43 -10.98
C GLU A 302 -7.94 -11.83 -11.59
N LEU A 303 -8.26 -12.84 -10.78
CA LEU A 303 -8.43 -14.23 -11.23
C LEU A 303 -9.90 -14.60 -11.05
N GLN A 304 -10.67 -14.57 -12.14
CA GLN A 304 -12.09 -14.87 -12.13
C GLN A 304 -12.33 -16.34 -12.53
N PRO A 305 -12.73 -17.21 -11.60
CA PRO A 305 -13.17 -18.57 -11.92
C PRO A 305 -14.53 -18.57 -12.64
N PRO A 306 -14.91 -19.67 -13.33
CA PRO A 306 -16.22 -19.79 -13.99
C PRO A 306 -17.43 -19.72 -13.05
N GLU A 307 -17.34 -20.29 -11.84
CA GLU A 307 -18.47 -20.52 -10.94
C GLU A 307 -18.20 -20.11 -9.47
N ASP A 308 -17.35 -19.11 -9.22
CA ASP A 308 -16.96 -18.71 -7.85
C ASP A 308 -16.57 -17.20 -7.82
N ASP A 309 -16.33 -16.65 -6.63
CA ASP A 309 -15.92 -15.26 -6.43
C ASP A 309 -14.54 -15.00 -7.06
N THR A 310 -14.35 -13.78 -7.58
CA THR A 310 -13.04 -13.32 -8.07
C THR A 310 -11.98 -13.37 -6.98
N VAL A 311 -10.80 -13.90 -7.29
CA VAL A 311 -9.63 -13.73 -6.42
C VAL A 311 -8.95 -12.41 -6.77
N LEU A 312 -8.78 -11.55 -5.77
CA LEU A 312 -8.23 -10.20 -5.94
C LEU A 312 -6.91 -10.07 -5.18
N LEU A 313 -5.83 -9.86 -5.94
CA LEU A 313 -4.47 -9.73 -5.42
C LEU A 313 -3.87 -8.38 -5.82
N GLN A 314 -2.85 -7.94 -5.08
CA GLN A 314 -2.06 -6.77 -5.40
C GLN A 314 -0.58 -7.05 -5.18
N TYR A 315 0.25 -6.64 -6.13
CA TYR A 315 1.70 -6.70 -6.01
C TYR A 315 2.29 -5.30 -5.83
N TYR A 316 3.12 -5.13 -4.81
CA TYR A 316 3.84 -3.88 -4.51
C TYR A 316 4.92 -4.09 -3.43
N GLN A 317 5.82 -3.12 -3.27
CA GLN A 317 6.68 -2.96 -2.09
C GLN A 317 5.83 -2.49 -0.91
N GLY A 318 5.53 -3.38 0.05
CA GLY A 318 4.54 -3.13 1.09
C GLY A 318 5.08 -2.75 2.46
N THR A 319 4.28 -2.02 3.23
CA THR A 319 4.55 -1.76 4.67
C THR A 319 4.45 -3.01 5.54
N GLU A 320 3.92 -4.09 4.97
CA GLU A 320 3.89 -5.44 5.52
C GLU A 320 5.28 -6.03 5.68
N GLY A 321 6.27 -5.50 4.95
CA GLY A 321 7.66 -5.87 5.08
C GLY A 321 8.19 -6.81 4.00
N LEU A 322 7.54 -6.84 2.84
CA LEU A 322 7.98 -7.62 1.69
C LEU A 322 7.60 -6.92 0.37
N ASN A 323 8.35 -7.24 -0.67
CA ASN A 323 8.05 -6.95 -2.06
C ASN A 323 7.36 -8.18 -2.67
N GLY A 324 6.06 -8.11 -2.96
CA GLY A 324 5.33 -9.31 -3.32
C GLY A 324 3.83 -9.14 -3.38
N TRP A 325 3.14 -10.27 -3.55
CA TRP A 325 1.69 -10.35 -3.59
C TRP A 325 1.08 -10.26 -2.19
N ALA A 326 0.05 -9.44 -2.07
CA ALA A 326 -0.83 -9.34 -0.93
C ALA A 326 -2.29 -9.48 -1.38
N ALA A 327 -3.14 -9.94 -0.46
CA ALA A 327 -4.58 -9.97 -0.70
C ALA A 327 -5.14 -8.55 -0.85
N MET A 328 -6.03 -8.33 -1.81
CA MET A 328 -6.78 -7.08 -1.92
C MET A 328 -8.08 -7.16 -1.12
N ASN A 329 -7.93 -7.20 0.21
CA ASN A 329 -9.03 -7.35 1.16
C ASN A 329 -9.67 -6.01 1.53
N ASP A 330 -10.09 -5.28 0.50
CA ASP A 330 -10.56 -3.91 0.62
C ASP A 330 -11.89 -3.83 1.40
N LEU A 331 -11.92 -2.95 2.40
CA LEU A 331 -13.17 -2.44 2.96
C LEU A 331 -13.89 -1.62 1.88
N ASP A 332 -15.21 -1.62 1.88
CA ASP A 332 -15.97 -0.72 1.02
C ASP A 332 -15.80 0.72 1.52
N ARG A 333 -14.83 1.43 0.93
CA ARG A 333 -14.53 2.84 1.17
C ARG A 333 -14.75 3.58 -0.14
N PRO A 334 -15.99 3.94 -0.49
CA PRO A 334 -16.28 4.60 -1.76
C PRO A 334 -15.47 5.88 -1.98
N TRP A 335 -14.97 6.54 -0.93
CA TRP A 335 -14.11 7.72 -1.04
C TRP A 335 -12.63 7.42 -1.36
N GLN A 336 -12.21 6.16 -1.34
CA GLN A 336 -10.80 5.78 -1.46
C GLN A 336 -10.55 4.63 -2.44
N ASN A 337 -11.38 3.59 -2.42
CA ASN A 337 -11.15 2.36 -3.19
C ASN A 337 -12.36 1.93 -4.03
N GLY A 338 -13.33 2.83 -4.25
CA GLY A 338 -14.45 2.62 -5.14
C GLY A 338 -13.99 2.48 -6.59
N ARG A 339 -14.05 1.26 -7.12
CA ARG A 339 -13.62 0.93 -8.49
C ARG A 339 -14.52 1.52 -9.58
N SER A 340 -15.77 1.83 -9.22
CA SER A 340 -16.81 2.28 -10.15
C SER A 340 -17.04 3.79 -10.14
N ASN A 341 -16.41 4.54 -9.23
CA ASN A 341 -16.74 5.95 -9.01
C ASN A 341 -15.57 6.92 -9.25
N GLY A 342 -14.41 6.43 -9.70
CA GLY A 342 -13.24 7.25 -10.01
C GLY A 342 -12.32 7.56 -8.82
N SER A 343 -12.60 7.05 -7.62
CA SER A 343 -11.68 7.13 -6.46
C SER A 343 -10.45 6.25 -6.60
N VAL A 344 -10.51 5.30 -7.52
CA VAL A 344 -9.39 4.52 -8.02
C VAL A 344 -9.12 4.92 -9.47
N GLN A 345 -7.85 5.14 -9.80
CA GLN A 345 -7.40 5.39 -11.16
C GLN A 345 -6.64 4.17 -11.67
N TYR A 346 -7.11 3.60 -12.78
CA TYR A 346 -6.47 2.46 -13.43
C TYR A 346 -5.69 2.91 -14.68
N SER A 347 -4.49 2.36 -14.88
CA SER A 347 -3.72 2.56 -16.11
C SER A 347 -4.54 2.07 -17.31
N PRO A 348 -4.56 2.74 -18.47
CA PRO A 348 -5.35 2.31 -19.62
C PRO A 348 -4.99 0.90 -20.11
N THR A 349 -3.74 0.46 -19.90
CA THR A 349 -3.25 -0.85 -20.28
C THR A 349 -3.79 -1.95 -19.35
N VAL A 350 -4.43 -2.96 -19.94
CA VAL A 350 -4.83 -4.19 -19.24
C VAL A 350 -3.94 -5.31 -19.73
N PHE A 351 -3.21 -5.95 -18.81
CA PHE A 351 -2.33 -7.06 -19.14
C PHE A 351 -3.13 -8.36 -19.18
N ARG A 352 -3.05 -9.06 -20.31
CA ARG A 352 -3.68 -10.35 -20.58
C ARG A 352 -2.71 -11.26 -21.33
N ASP A 353 -3.00 -12.55 -21.32
CA ASP A 353 -2.25 -13.56 -22.09
C ASP A 353 -0.73 -13.43 -21.85
N GLN A 354 0.07 -13.33 -22.91
CA GLN A 354 1.53 -13.22 -22.79
C GLN A 354 1.98 -12.02 -21.94
N GLN A 355 1.31 -10.87 -22.04
CA GLN A 355 1.67 -9.71 -21.21
C GLN A 355 1.41 -9.94 -19.72
N LEU A 356 0.39 -10.74 -19.39
CA LEU A 356 0.13 -11.13 -18.01
C LEU A 356 1.20 -12.12 -17.52
N SER A 357 1.60 -13.08 -18.36
CA SER A 357 2.73 -13.97 -18.06
C SER A 357 4.02 -13.20 -17.80
N ASP A 358 4.37 -12.26 -18.68
CA ASP A 358 5.54 -11.40 -18.54
C ASP A 358 5.49 -10.57 -17.24
N ALA A 359 4.30 -10.05 -16.89
CA ALA A 359 4.10 -9.27 -15.67
C ALA A 359 4.32 -10.12 -14.42
N VAL A 360 3.82 -11.36 -14.40
CA VAL A 360 4.01 -12.27 -13.26
C VAL A 360 5.48 -12.69 -13.15
N GLU A 361 6.15 -13.03 -14.25
CA GLU A 361 7.60 -13.35 -14.24
C GLU A 361 8.43 -12.17 -13.71
N LEU A 362 8.11 -10.94 -14.12
CA LEU A 362 8.77 -9.74 -13.58
C LEU A 362 8.49 -9.55 -12.08
N CYS A 363 7.26 -9.78 -11.60
CA CYS A 363 6.94 -9.73 -10.18
C CYS A 363 7.76 -10.74 -9.36
N GLU A 364 7.98 -11.95 -9.89
CA GLU A 364 8.79 -12.98 -9.24
C GLU A 364 10.28 -12.59 -9.19
N LEU A 365 10.82 -12.10 -10.30
CA LEU A 365 12.20 -11.60 -10.39
C LEU A 365 12.43 -10.43 -9.42
N MET A 366 11.53 -9.44 -9.45
CA MET A 366 11.57 -8.29 -8.55
C MET A 366 11.44 -8.71 -7.09
N GLY A 367 10.56 -9.67 -6.78
CA GLY A 367 10.43 -10.25 -5.44
C GLY A 367 11.74 -10.90 -4.96
N ALA A 368 12.41 -11.67 -5.83
CA ALA A 368 13.69 -12.28 -5.51
C ALA A 368 14.76 -11.23 -5.19
N ILE A 369 14.89 -10.20 -6.03
CA ILE A 369 15.93 -9.17 -5.88
C ILE A 369 15.66 -8.29 -4.65
N HIS A 370 14.47 -7.71 -4.55
CA HIS A 370 14.13 -6.75 -3.50
C HIS A 370 14.10 -7.40 -2.11
N ASN A 371 13.52 -8.60 -1.98
CA ASN A 371 13.47 -9.27 -0.68
C ASN A 371 14.84 -9.79 -0.23
N SER A 372 15.70 -10.20 -1.18
CA SER A 372 17.08 -10.60 -0.86
C SER A 372 17.93 -9.41 -0.43
N GLU A 373 17.85 -8.27 -1.14
CA GLU A 373 18.52 -7.02 -0.75
C GLU A 373 18.07 -6.56 0.63
N ALA A 374 16.75 -6.55 0.87
CA ALA A 374 16.19 -6.20 2.18
C ALA A 374 16.67 -7.11 3.31
N GLY A 375 16.82 -8.41 3.03
CA GLY A 375 17.36 -9.39 3.98
C GLY A 375 18.84 -9.18 4.26
N MET A 376 19.64 -8.99 3.21
CA MET A 376 21.09 -8.79 3.29
C MET A 376 21.45 -7.54 4.10
N GLU A 377 20.77 -6.43 3.85
CA GLU A 377 20.99 -5.15 4.53
C GLU A 377 20.20 -5.02 5.84
N ASN A 378 19.45 -6.06 6.23
CA ASN A 378 18.59 -6.10 7.42
C ASN A 378 17.66 -4.88 7.54
N LEU A 379 17.01 -4.51 6.42
CA LEU A 379 16.23 -3.29 6.33
C LEU A 379 14.90 -3.39 7.09
N HIS A 380 14.53 -2.30 7.75
CA HIS A 380 13.23 -2.15 8.39
C HIS A 380 12.12 -2.24 7.36
N LEU A 381 11.05 -2.95 7.73
CA LEU A 381 9.87 -3.15 6.89
C LEU A 381 10.22 -3.65 5.48
N GLY A 382 11.17 -4.58 5.39
CA GLY A 382 11.57 -5.19 4.13
C GLY A 382 12.06 -4.17 3.10
N GLY A 383 12.62 -3.06 3.58
CA GLY A 383 13.12 -1.99 2.73
C GLY A 383 12.07 -0.97 2.26
N TYR A 384 10.84 -1.00 2.76
CA TYR A 384 9.83 0.01 2.41
C TYR A 384 10.36 1.43 2.66
N GLY A 385 10.44 2.22 1.59
CA GLY A 385 11.06 3.54 1.56
C GLY A 385 12.48 3.52 0.99
N ALA A 386 13.38 2.74 1.60
CA ALA A 386 14.78 2.65 1.16
C ALA A 386 14.88 2.04 -0.25
N ILE A 387 14.35 0.83 -0.42
CA ILE A 387 14.26 0.15 -1.71
C ILE A 387 13.02 0.59 -2.51
N GLY A 388 12.54 1.81 -2.26
CA GLY A 388 11.35 2.39 -2.87
C GLY A 388 10.06 2.17 -2.06
N PHE A 389 9.02 2.89 -2.46
CA PHE A 389 7.65 2.73 -1.94
C PHE A 389 6.81 1.85 -2.88
N CYS A 390 5.55 1.62 -2.49
CA CYS A 390 4.59 0.86 -3.31
C CYS A 390 4.49 1.38 -4.76
N ILE A 391 4.56 2.70 -4.94
CA ILE A 391 4.54 3.34 -6.25
C ILE A 391 5.80 3.07 -7.07
N ASP A 392 6.98 3.06 -6.44
CA ASP A 392 8.26 2.84 -7.14
C ASP A 392 8.33 1.43 -7.72
N SER A 393 7.98 0.40 -6.95
CA SER A 393 7.95 -0.98 -7.44
C SER A 393 6.92 -1.17 -8.55
N THR A 394 5.76 -0.50 -8.45
CA THR A 394 4.71 -0.59 -9.47
C THR A 394 5.13 0.14 -10.75
N ALA A 395 5.82 1.27 -10.63
CA ALA A 395 6.33 2.03 -11.75
C ALA A 395 7.45 1.29 -12.48
N LEU A 396 8.34 0.65 -11.71
CA LEU A 396 9.42 -0.17 -12.25
C LEU A 396 8.86 -1.32 -13.09
N LEU A 397 7.82 -1.99 -12.58
CA LEU A 397 7.10 -3.04 -13.30
C LEU A 397 6.38 -2.51 -14.55
N GLU A 398 5.64 -1.40 -14.45
CA GLU A 398 4.96 -0.78 -15.60
C GLU A 398 5.96 -0.36 -16.69
N TYR A 399 7.10 0.20 -16.29
CA TYR A 399 8.16 0.62 -17.19
C TYR A 399 8.87 -0.57 -17.83
N ALA A 400 9.16 -1.63 -17.08
CA ALA A 400 9.74 -2.87 -17.61
C ALA A 400 8.83 -3.53 -18.66
N LEU A 401 7.51 -3.44 -18.48
CA LEU A 401 6.52 -4.02 -19.41
C LEU A 401 6.24 -3.14 -20.63
N THR A 402 6.26 -1.81 -20.47
CA THR A 402 5.70 -0.89 -21.48
C THR A 402 6.68 0.16 -22.00
N GLY A 403 7.86 0.28 -21.39
CA GLY A 403 8.85 1.32 -21.69
C GLY A 403 8.47 2.72 -21.21
N GLN A 404 7.36 2.86 -20.45
CA GLN A 404 6.89 4.12 -19.90
C GLN A 404 6.15 3.89 -18.58
N THR A 405 5.93 4.95 -17.81
CA THR A 405 5.06 4.89 -16.63
C THR A 405 4.19 6.13 -16.52
N ASN A 406 3.01 5.95 -15.91
CA ASN A 406 2.07 7.02 -15.58
C ASN A 406 2.13 7.43 -14.11
N LEU A 407 3.07 6.87 -13.33
CA LEU A 407 3.10 7.01 -11.89
C LEU A 407 3.98 8.17 -11.44
N PHE A 408 3.54 8.85 -10.38
CA PHE A 408 4.22 9.98 -9.74
C PHE A 408 3.74 10.07 -8.28
N PRO A 409 4.61 10.32 -7.30
CA PRO A 409 6.04 10.59 -7.44
C PRO A 409 6.89 9.31 -7.43
N LEU A 410 8.01 9.31 -8.14
CA LEU A 410 9.01 8.25 -8.18
C LEU A 410 10.26 8.69 -7.40
N THR A 411 10.55 7.97 -6.32
CA THR A 411 11.52 8.36 -5.29
C THR A 411 12.63 7.33 -5.09
N LEU A 412 12.62 6.21 -5.81
CA LEU A 412 13.71 5.23 -5.79
C LEU A 412 15.03 5.87 -6.25
N GLY A 413 15.90 6.17 -5.28
CA GLY A 413 17.16 6.89 -5.47
C GLY A 413 18.27 6.06 -6.12
N GLY A 414 19.31 6.76 -6.59
CA GLY A 414 20.42 6.16 -7.35
C GLY A 414 21.17 5.05 -6.60
N LEU A 415 21.50 5.26 -5.32
CA LEU A 415 22.19 4.25 -4.51
C LEU A 415 21.43 2.91 -4.47
N TRP A 416 20.12 2.96 -4.23
CA TRP A 416 19.29 1.75 -4.15
C TRP A 416 19.09 1.09 -5.51
N ARG A 417 19.06 1.86 -6.61
CA ARG A 417 19.08 1.30 -7.97
C ARG A 417 20.36 0.54 -8.27
N GLU A 418 21.51 1.07 -7.86
CA GLU A 418 22.81 0.40 -7.98
C GLU A 418 22.85 -0.89 -7.16
N ARG A 419 22.40 -0.84 -5.89
CA ARG A 419 22.31 -2.01 -5.02
C ARG A 419 21.39 -3.10 -5.58
N LEU A 420 20.19 -2.73 -6.03
CA LEU A 420 19.28 -3.65 -6.70
C LEU A 420 19.88 -4.28 -7.97
N SER A 421 20.65 -3.51 -8.75
CA SER A 421 21.36 -4.02 -9.93
C SER A 421 22.48 -4.99 -9.54
N ALA A 422 23.24 -4.66 -8.51
CA ALA A 422 24.28 -5.53 -7.97
C ALA A 422 23.68 -6.83 -7.40
N GLN A 423 22.57 -6.74 -6.68
CA GLN A 423 21.86 -7.89 -6.13
C GLN A 423 21.32 -8.81 -7.24
N LEU A 424 20.80 -8.26 -8.34
CA LEU A 424 20.44 -9.06 -9.51
C LEU A 424 21.65 -9.84 -10.05
N ASN A 425 22.78 -9.17 -10.28
CA ASN A 425 23.99 -9.84 -10.77
C ASN A 425 24.47 -10.93 -9.78
N HIS A 426 24.45 -10.63 -8.48
CA HIS A 426 24.78 -11.60 -7.45
C HIS A 426 23.88 -12.83 -7.49
N LEU A 427 22.55 -12.65 -7.59
CA LEU A 427 21.62 -13.78 -7.67
C LEU A 427 21.84 -14.62 -8.94
N LEU A 428 22.13 -14.00 -10.08
CA LEU A 428 22.46 -14.72 -11.32
C LEU A 428 23.76 -15.53 -11.20
N GLU A 429 24.79 -14.98 -10.53
CA GLU A 429 26.04 -15.69 -10.20
C GLU A 429 25.78 -16.86 -9.24
N GLN A 430 24.83 -16.71 -8.32
CA GLN A 430 24.35 -17.77 -7.42
C GLN A 430 23.35 -18.72 -8.10
N ASN A 431 23.41 -18.85 -9.43
CA ASN A 431 22.58 -19.78 -10.22
C ASN A 431 21.07 -19.53 -10.19
N MET A 432 20.59 -18.34 -9.85
CA MET A 432 19.21 -17.98 -10.17
C MET A 432 19.04 -18.03 -11.71
N ARG A 433 17.98 -18.70 -12.19
CA ARG A 433 17.70 -18.89 -13.63
C ARG A 433 16.36 -18.27 -14.02
N PRO A 434 16.23 -16.92 -14.02
CA PRO A 434 15.04 -16.25 -14.54
C PRO A 434 15.03 -16.27 -16.08
N ASN A 435 13.95 -15.77 -16.67
CA ASN A 435 13.87 -15.49 -18.10
C ASN A 435 14.82 -14.32 -18.47
N ASP A 436 15.68 -14.50 -19.48
CA ASP A 436 16.65 -13.49 -19.93
C ASP A 436 15.98 -12.17 -20.35
N ASP A 437 14.83 -12.22 -21.01
CA ASP A 437 14.09 -11.00 -21.41
C ASP A 437 13.54 -10.26 -20.18
N ALA A 438 13.13 -10.98 -19.12
CA ALA A 438 12.72 -10.35 -17.87
C ALA A 438 13.90 -9.64 -17.18
N VAL A 439 15.10 -10.23 -17.24
CA VAL A 439 16.34 -9.63 -16.74
C VAL A 439 16.67 -8.35 -17.50
N ASP A 440 16.63 -8.38 -18.84
CA ASP A 440 16.94 -7.22 -19.68
C ASP A 440 15.92 -6.10 -19.53
N ARG A 441 14.63 -6.42 -19.39
CA ARG A 441 13.58 -5.44 -19.10
C ARG A 441 13.77 -4.81 -17.72
N TYR A 442 14.08 -5.60 -16.69
CA TYR A 442 14.32 -5.09 -15.35
C TYR A 442 15.56 -4.18 -15.29
N LYS A 443 16.68 -4.57 -15.90
CA LYS A 443 17.90 -3.74 -15.99
C LYS A 443 17.61 -2.39 -16.62
N ARG A 444 16.95 -2.38 -17.79
CA ARG A 444 16.53 -1.15 -18.46
C ARG A 444 15.60 -0.31 -17.59
N ALA A 445 14.64 -0.92 -16.90
CA ALA A 445 13.73 -0.18 -16.03
C ALA A 445 14.45 0.45 -14.83
N ILE A 446 15.40 -0.25 -14.20
CA ILE A 446 16.19 0.31 -13.10
C ILE A 446 17.04 1.50 -13.56
N GLU A 447 17.62 1.42 -14.76
CA GLU A 447 18.46 2.47 -15.33
C GLU A 447 17.64 3.68 -15.80
N ASP A 448 16.60 3.44 -16.60
CA ASP A 448 15.93 4.48 -17.40
C ASP A 448 14.66 5.03 -16.76
N MET A 449 14.05 4.35 -15.76
CA MET A 449 12.80 4.82 -15.17
C MET A 449 12.99 6.22 -14.57
N PRO A 450 12.11 7.19 -14.87
CA PRO A 450 12.25 8.57 -14.41
C PRO A 450 12.29 8.68 -12.88
N GLN A 451 12.82 9.81 -12.38
CA GLN A 451 12.84 10.16 -10.97
C GLN A 451 12.19 11.52 -10.76
N ASP A 452 11.53 11.69 -9.62
CA ASP A 452 10.85 12.94 -9.24
C ASP A 452 11.54 13.66 -8.08
N LEU A 453 12.80 13.32 -7.80
CA LEU A 453 13.61 13.98 -6.77
C LEU A 453 13.96 15.42 -7.14
N TYR A 454 14.12 15.70 -8.44
CA TYR A 454 14.32 17.04 -8.98
C TYR A 454 13.79 17.11 -10.42
N HIS A 455 13.40 18.30 -10.87
CA HIS A 455 12.87 18.52 -12.21
C HIS A 455 13.64 19.59 -12.98
N THR A 456 14.05 19.26 -14.20
CA THR A 456 14.62 20.21 -15.16
C THR A 456 13.53 20.77 -16.06
N SER A 457 13.87 21.73 -16.93
CA SER A 457 12.94 22.19 -17.98
C SER A 457 12.47 21.06 -18.89
N VAL A 458 13.30 20.03 -19.09
CA VAL A 458 13.01 18.87 -19.95
C VAL A 458 12.09 17.87 -19.26
N THR A 459 12.34 17.55 -17.99
CA THR A 459 11.59 16.47 -17.28
C THR A 459 10.26 16.95 -16.70
N ARG A 460 10.06 18.26 -16.51
CA ARG A 460 8.87 18.83 -15.86
C ARG A 460 7.57 18.49 -16.58
N THR A 461 7.56 18.49 -17.91
CA THR A 461 6.34 18.20 -18.69
C THR A 461 5.88 16.77 -18.49
N ASP A 462 6.81 15.81 -18.54
CA ASP A 462 6.51 14.40 -18.29
C ASP A 462 6.10 14.15 -16.82
N ALA A 463 6.82 14.74 -15.86
CA ALA A 463 6.46 14.64 -14.44
C ALA A 463 5.04 15.17 -14.17
N ARG A 464 4.65 16.30 -14.78
CA ARG A 464 3.29 16.84 -14.67
C ARG A 464 2.25 15.91 -15.30
N ARG A 465 2.55 15.33 -16.46
CA ARG A 465 1.69 14.33 -17.11
C ARG A 465 1.46 13.12 -16.20
N ARG A 466 2.53 12.57 -15.60
CA ARG A 466 2.46 11.45 -14.66
C ARG A 466 1.70 11.81 -13.38
N LEU A 467 1.95 12.98 -12.79
CA LEU A 467 1.18 13.49 -11.65
C LEU A 467 -0.31 13.48 -11.95
N LEU A 468 -0.74 14.05 -13.08
CA LEU A 468 -2.17 14.07 -13.43
C LEU A 468 -2.71 12.67 -13.69
N ALA A 469 -1.93 11.78 -14.31
CA ALA A 469 -2.34 10.41 -14.61
C ALA A 469 -2.44 9.49 -13.38
N SER A 470 -1.70 9.78 -12.30
CA SER A 470 -1.69 8.97 -11.07
C SER A 470 -2.73 9.39 -10.02
N GLN A 471 -3.41 10.53 -10.21
CA GLN A 471 -4.43 11.02 -9.28
C GLN A 471 -5.83 10.49 -9.64
N PRO A 472 -6.67 10.16 -8.64
CA PRO A 472 -8.04 9.73 -8.90
C PRO A 472 -8.87 10.82 -9.55
N SER A 473 -9.80 10.44 -10.42
CA SER A 473 -10.72 11.36 -11.10
C SER A 473 -11.83 11.88 -10.16
N TYR A 474 -12.08 11.17 -9.05
CA TYR A 474 -13.07 11.52 -8.05
C TYR A 474 -12.50 11.33 -6.64
N SER A 475 -12.71 12.30 -5.76
CA SER A 475 -12.17 12.28 -4.39
C SER A 475 -13.02 13.15 -3.47
N PRO A 476 -13.15 12.82 -2.17
CA PRO A 476 -13.78 13.70 -1.20
C PRO A 476 -12.94 14.94 -0.91
N PHE A 477 -11.64 14.94 -1.23
CA PHE A 477 -10.75 16.05 -0.95
C PHE A 477 -10.79 17.07 -2.09
N LEU A 478 -11.03 18.34 -1.75
CA LEU A 478 -11.06 19.45 -2.72
C LEU A 478 -9.75 19.55 -3.51
N LEU A 479 -8.61 19.27 -2.87
CA LEU A 479 -7.30 19.31 -3.50
C LEU A 479 -7.22 18.47 -4.79
N ILE A 480 -7.82 17.27 -4.80
CA ILE A 480 -7.82 16.41 -5.98
C ILE A 480 -8.77 16.92 -7.06
N GLN A 481 -9.90 17.50 -6.65
CA GLN A 481 -10.86 18.08 -7.59
C GLN A 481 -10.25 19.28 -8.32
N ASP A 482 -9.55 20.14 -7.58
CA ASP A 482 -8.81 21.27 -8.14
C ASP A 482 -7.73 20.82 -9.13
N LEU A 483 -7.01 19.74 -8.83
CA LEU A 483 -6.05 19.13 -9.75
C LEU A 483 -6.71 18.59 -11.03
N ASN A 484 -7.89 17.98 -10.91
CA ASN A 484 -8.61 17.42 -12.06
C ASN A 484 -9.22 18.49 -12.96
N LEU A 485 -9.65 19.64 -12.41
CA LEU A 485 -10.10 20.78 -13.21
C LEU A 485 -8.99 21.36 -14.12
N GLN A 486 -7.72 21.08 -13.83
CA GLN A 486 -6.60 21.45 -14.70
C GLN A 486 -6.37 20.46 -15.86
N LYS A 487 -7.05 19.31 -15.87
CA LYS A 487 -7.00 18.33 -16.98
C LYS A 487 -7.93 18.72 -18.14
N SER A 488 -9.04 19.36 -17.81
CA SER A 488 -10.08 19.87 -18.72
C SER A 488 -9.72 21.26 -19.25
#